data_AF-A0A961VQJ2-F1
#
_entry.id   AF-A0A961VQJ2-F1
#
_cell.length_a   1.000
_cell.length_b   1.000
_cell.length_c   1.000
_cell.angle_alpha   90.00
_cell.angle_beta   90.00
_cell.angle_gamma   90.00
#
_symmetry.space_group_name_H-M   'P 1'
#
loop_
_entity.id
_entity.type
_entity.pdbx_description
1 polymer ?
#
loop_
_entity_poly.entity_id
_entity_poly.type
_entity_poly.pdbx_seq_one_letter_code
_entity_poly.pdbx_strand_id
1 'polypeptide(L)'
;MRDLFPQKTAHEVAARSGVQIRAAERWLAGTRAMGAEQLLGFIASDRGAEFLEALINGLPRNRRVIFWARLERAAKRALKEERIRTLADELEQLSLDDRPSIDTGR
;
A
#
# COMPACT_ATOMS: atom_id res chain seq x y z
N MET A 1 5.48 18.53 -2.18
CA MET A 1 4.04 18.90 -2.12
C MET A 1 3.66 19.83 -3.27
N ARG A 2 4.35 20.95 -3.49
CA ARG A 2 4.13 21.81 -4.68
C ARG A 2 4.40 21.08 -6.00
N ASP A 3 5.41 20.20 -6.07
CA ASP A 3 5.69 19.45 -7.30
C ASP A 3 4.68 18.33 -7.58
N LEU A 4 3.99 17.85 -6.54
CA LEU A 4 2.96 16.80 -6.61
C LEU A 4 1.55 17.34 -6.79
N PHE A 5 1.34 18.57 -6.34
CA PHE A 5 0.10 19.32 -6.41
C PHE A 5 0.44 20.74 -6.87
N PRO A 6 0.83 20.91 -8.16
CA PRO A 6 1.20 22.22 -8.69
C PRO A 6 0.05 23.22 -8.56
N GLN A 7 -1.19 22.71 -8.67
CA GLN A 7 -2.42 23.41 -8.37
C GLN A 7 -3.12 22.60 -7.27
N LYS A 8 -2.83 22.87 -5.99
CA LYS A 8 -3.40 22.14 -4.84
C LYS A 8 -4.89 22.43 -4.65
N THR A 9 -5.70 22.03 -5.62
CA THR A 9 -7.15 22.25 -5.67
C THR A 9 -7.88 21.13 -4.96
N ALA A 10 -9.10 21.42 -4.49
CA ALA A 10 -9.94 20.42 -3.86
C ALA A 10 -10.33 19.29 -4.83
N HIS A 11 -10.42 19.59 -6.13
CA HIS A 11 -10.74 18.61 -7.16
C HIS A 11 -9.65 17.55 -7.29
N GLU A 12 -8.39 17.97 -7.35
CA GLU A 12 -7.24 17.05 -7.40
C GLU A 12 -7.14 16.18 -6.14
N VAL A 13 -7.41 16.77 -4.98
CA VAL A 13 -7.37 16.06 -3.70
C VAL A 13 -8.49 15.03 -3.63
N ALA A 14 -9.70 15.39 -4.05
CA ALA A 14 -10.86 14.50 -4.07
C ALA A 14 -10.68 13.32 -5.03
N ALA A 15 -10.23 13.58 -6.26
CA ALA A 15 -10.00 12.56 -7.28
C ALA A 15 -9.01 11.48 -6.81
N ARG A 16 -7.95 11.88 -6.09
CA ARG A 16 -6.87 10.98 -5.65
C ARG A 16 -7.13 10.28 -4.32
N SER A 17 -8.09 10.76 -3.51
CA SER A 17 -8.46 10.12 -2.24
C SER A 17 -9.81 9.41 -2.26
N GLY A 18 -10.52 9.45 -3.39
CA GLY A 18 -11.84 8.84 -3.53
C GLY A 18 -12.92 9.52 -2.69
N VAL A 19 -12.72 10.78 -2.30
CA VAL A 19 -13.69 11.53 -1.49
C VAL A 19 -14.42 12.60 -2.30
N GLN A 20 -15.48 13.16 -1.72
CA GLN A 20 -16.16 14.31 -2.30
C GLN A 20 -15.31 15.58 -2.23
N ILE A 21 -15.43 16.44 -3.25
CA ILE A 21 -14.74 17.75 -3.35
C ILE A 21 -14.93 18.59 -2.09
N ARG A 22 -16.14 18.61 -1.51
CA ARG A 22 -16.42 19.36 -0.26
C ARG A 22 -15.56 18.90 0.92
N ALA A 23 -15.25 17.61 1.01
CA ALA A 23 -14.37 17.11 2.06
C ALA A 23 -12.93 17.61 1.85
N ALA A 24 -12.45 17.56 0.60
CA ALA A 24 -11.15 18.08 0.21
C ALA A 24 -11.01 19.59 0.45
N GLU A 25 -12.05 20.38 0.17
CA GLU A 25 -12.09 21.83 0.47
C GLU A 25 -11.88 22.09 1.96
N ARG A 26 -12.58 21.34 2.83
CA ARG A 26 -12.48 21.50 4.29
C ARG A 26 -11.10 21.15 4.82
N TRP A 27 -10.42 20.17 4.20
CA TRP A 27 -9.03 19.82 4.54
C TRP A 27 -8.05 20.92 4.11
N LEU A 28 -8.19 21.42 2.90
CA LEU A 28 -7.32 22.49 2.38
C LEU A 28 -7.52 23.80 3.15
N ALA A 29 -8.74 24.08 3.59
CA ALA A 29 -9.06 25.22 4.46
C ALA A 29 -8.63 25.02 5.93
N GLY A 30 -8.14 23.83 6.30
CA GLY A 30 -7.73 23.52 7.68
C GLY A 30 -8.89 23.37 8.69
N THR A 31 -10.14 23.46 8.22
CA THR A 31 -11.34 23.36 9.08
C THR A 31 -11.65 21.93 9.56
N ARG A 32 -11.04 20.92 8.91
CA ARG A 32 -11.16 19.51 9.28
C ARG A 32 -9.88 18.77 8.94
N ALA A 33 -9.48 17.83 9.79
CA ALA A 33 -8.36 16.93 9.49
C ALA A 33 -8.78 15.79 8.56
N MET A 34 -7.83 15.29 7.77
CA MET A 34 -7.99 14.07 6.98
C MET A 34 -8.00 12.85 7.91
N GLY A 35 -8.96 11.95 7.71
CA GLY A 35 -9.03 10.69 8.45
C GLY A 35 -8.04 9.65 7.92
N ALA A 36 -7.80 8.61 8.73
CA ALA A 36 -6.85 7.55 8.38
C ALA A 36 -7.25 6.79 7.09
N GLU A 37 -8.53 6.51 6.90
CA GLU A 37 -9.03 5.84 5.69
C GLU A 37 -8.77 6.66 4.41
N GLN A 38 -8.98 7.97 4.48
CA GLN A 38 -8.76 8.85 3.33
C GLN A 38 -7.26 9.01 3.03
N LEU A 39 -6.42 8.96 4.06
CA LEU A 39 -4.97 8.90 3.90
C LEU A 39 -4.53 7.59 3.23
N LEU A 40 -5.14 6.46 3.59
CA LEU A 40 -4.91 5.17 2.92
C LEU A 40 -5.33 5.22 1.45
N GLY A 41 -6.47 5.86 1.15
CA GLY A 41 -6.91 6.11 -0.23
C GLY A 41 -5.87 6.87 -1.06
N PHE A 42 -5.25 7.91 -0.47
CA PHE A 42 -4.16 8.64 -1.13
C PHE A 42 -2.94 7.75 -1.39
N ILE A 43 -2.53 6.95 -0.41
CA ILE A 43 -1.37 6.06 -0.52
C ILE A 43 -1.61 4.98 -1.58
N ALA A 44 -2.85 4.54 -1.78
CA ALA A 44 -3.23 3.55 -2.78
C ALA A 44 -3.43 4.12 -4.20
N SER A 45 -3.38 5.46 -4.37
CA SER A 45 -3.57 6.10 -5.68
C SER A 45 -2.38 5.92 -6.62
N ASP A 46 -2.57 6.25 -7.89
CA ASP A 46 -1.53 6.30 -8.93
C ASP A 46 -0.33 7.18 -8.54
N ARG A 47 -0.56 8.17 -7.66
CA ARG A 47 0.44 9.10 -7.13
C ARG A 47 0.84 8.80 -5.68
N GLY A 48 0.38 7.69 -5.12
CA GLY A 48 0.53 7.35 -3.71
C GLY A 48 1.99 7.19 -3.26
N ALA A 49 2.84 6.65 -4.13
CA ALA A 49 4.28 6.52 -3.85
C ALA A 49 4.96 7.87 -3.66
N GLU A 50 4.69 8.82 -4.54
CA GLU A 50 5.28 10.16 -4.52
C GLU A 50 4.73 10.98 -3.34
N PHE A 51 3.43 10.83 -3.04
CA PHE A 51 2.82 11.41 -1.84
C PHE A 51 3.47 10.88 -0.56
N LEU A 52 3.65 9.56 -0.46
CA LEU A 52 4.30 8.92 0.68
C LEU A 52 5.75 9.41 0.80
N GLU A 53 6.50 9.47 -0.29
CA GLU A 53 7.86 9.99 -0.31
C GLU A 53 7.92 11.44 0.18
N ALA A 54 7.02 12.31 -0.30
CA ALA A 54 6.94 13.68 0.17
C ALA A 54 6.63 13.78 1.67
N LEU A 55 5.75 12.91 2.20
CA LEU A 55 5.42 12.86 3.62
C LEU A 55 6.63 12.41 4.45
N ILE A 56 7.32 11.37 4.02
CA ILE A 56 8.51 10.83 4.68
C ILE A 56 9.68 11.80 4.63
N ASN A 57 9.83 12.56 3.55
CA ASN A 57 10.85 13.61 3.43
C ASN A 57 10.57 14.83 4.32
N GLY A 58 9.33 15.03 4.76
CA GLY A 58 8.99 16.03 5.77
C GLY A 58 9.35 15.63 7.21
N LEU A 59 9.70 14.36 7.46
CA LEU A 59 10.07 13.89 8.80
C LEU A 59 11.50 14.33 9.18
N PRO A 60 11.77 14.52 10.48
CA PRO A 60 13.13 14.67 10.99
C PRO A 60 14.03 13.51 10.53
N ARG A 61 15.30 13.80 10.22
CA ARG A 61 16.24 12.84 9.61
C ARG A 61 16.30 11.50 10.37
N ASN A 62 16.34 11.52 11.70
CA ASN A 62 16.35 10.33 12.54
C ASN A 62 15.06 9.48 12.36
N ARG A 63 13.89 10.12 12.32
CA ARG A 63 12.60 9.45 12.10
C ARG A 63 12.50 8.87 10.70
N ARG A 64 12.99 9.58 9.68
CA ARG A 64 13.06 9.09 8.30
C ARG A 64 13.90 7.82 8.17
N VAL A 65 15.08 7.79 8.77
CA VAL A 65 15.96 6.58 8.76
C VAL A 65 15.26 5.39 9.44
N ILE A 66 14.64 5.62 10.59
CA ILE A 66 13.89 4.57 11.31
C ILE A 66 12.72 4.05 10.47
N PHE A 67 11.99 4.94 9.80
CA PHE A 67 10.88 4.57 8.93
C PHE A 67 11.34 3.63 7.82
N TRP A 68 12.36 4.02 7.05
CA TRP A 68 12.86 3.20 5.94
C TRP A 68 13.38 1.84 6.42
N ALA A 69 14.12 1.81 7.53
CA ALA A 69 14.60 0.55 8.12
C ALA A 69 13.46 -0.36 8.60
N ARG A 70 12.31 0.19 9.03
CA ARG A 70 11.11 -0.60 9.38
C ARG A 70 10.39 -1.09 8.13
N LEU A 71 10.22 -0.23 7.13
CA LEU A 71 9.57 -0.58 5.87
C LEU A 71 10.33 -1.69 5.14
N GLU A 72 11.66 -1.58 5.05
CA GLU A 72 12.51 -2.60 4.42
C GLU A 72 12.34 -3.96 5.11
N ARG A 73 12.33 -3.99 6.44
CA ARG A 73 12.10 -5.22 7.21
C ARG A 73 10.71 -5.80 6.98
N ALA A 74 9.68 -4.96 6.92
CA ALA A 74 8.32 -5.39 6.64
C ALA A 74 8.20 -5.95 5.21
N ALA A 75 8.79 -5.29 4.21
CA ALA A 75 8.80 -5.74 2.82
C ALA A 75 9.53 -7.08 2.66
N LYS A 76 10.71 -7.24 3.28
CA LYS A 76 11.46 -8.51 3.28
C LYS A 76 10.66 -9.64 3.92
N ARG A 77 9.90 -9.35 4.99
CA ARG A 77 9.04 -10.33 5.65
C ARG A 77 7.89 -10.76 4.73
N ALA A 78 7.16 -9.80 4.16
CA ALA A 78 6.05 -10.08 3.25
C ALA A 78 6.50 -10.90 2.04
N LEU A 79 7.67 -10.59 1.46
CA LEU A 79 8.23 -11.36 0.34
C LEU A 79 8.54 -12.81 0.73
N LYS A 80 9.10 -13.02 1.94
CA LYS A 80 9.38 -14.36 2.44
C LYS A 80 8.10 -15.15 2.72
N GLU A 81 7.10 -14.50 3.32
CA GLU A 81 5.79 -15.11 3.59
C GLU A 81 5.10 -15.52 2.29
N GLU A 82 5.14 -14.68 1.26
CA GLU A 82 4.61 -15.02 -0.06
C GLU A 82 5.37 -16.19 -0.69
N ARG A 83 6.70 -16.19 -0.62
CA ARG A 83 7.50 -17.30 -1.14
C ARG A 83 7.21 -18.62 -0.43
N ILE A 84 7.01 -18.58 0.88
CA ILE A 84 6.60 -19.77 1.67
C ILE A 84 5.25 -20.27 1.18
N ARG A 85 4.28 -19.37 0.97
CA ARG A 85 2.96 -19.75 0.46
C ARG A 85 3.06 -20.42 -0.90
N THR A 86 3.75 -19.80 -1.86
CA THR A 86 3.92 -20.39 -3.21
C THR A 86 4.58 -21.77 -3.15
N LEU A 87 5.61 -21.95 -2.33
CA LEU A 87 6.28 -23.25 -2.17
C LEU A 87 5.36 -24.30 -1.51
N ALA A 88 4.50 -23.88 -0.57
CA ALA A 88 3.51 -24.77 0.03
C ALA A 88 2.47 -25.24 -1.00
N ASP A 89 1.99 -24.32 -1.84
CA ASP A 89 1.05 -24.64 -2.93
C ASP A 89 1.70 -25.58 -3.96
N GLU A 90 2.96 -25.34 -4.33
CA GLU A 90 3.74 -26.23 -5.23
C GLU A 90 3.92 -27.63 -4.62
N LEU A 91 4.23 -27.73 -3.33
CA LEU A 91 4.35 -29.02 -2.63
C LEU A 91 3.02 -29.77 -2.58
N GLU A 92 1.91 -29.07 -2.35
CA GLU A 92 0.58 -29.69 -2.35
C GLU A 92 0.27 -30.28 -3.73
N GLN A 93 0.54 -29.55 -4.82
CA GLN A 93 0.35 -30.04 -6.18
C GLN A 93 1.20 -31.29 -6.48
N LEU A 94 2.50 -31.26 -6.14
CA LEU A 94 3.38 -32.42 -6.32
C LEU A 94 2.89 -33.64 -5.52
N SER A 95 2.38 -33.42 -4.30
CA SER A 95 1.84 -34.50 -3.46
C SER A 95 0.54 -35.13 -4.00
N LEU A 96 -0.20 -34.39 -4.84
CA LEU A 96 -1.41 -34.87 -5.49
C LEU A 96 -1.06 -35.67 -6.76
N ASP A 97 -0.03 -35.25 -7.50
CA ASP A 97 0.47 -35.93 -8.69
C ASP A 97 1.15 -37.28 -8.35
N ASP A 98 1.82 -37.38 -7.20
CA ASP A 98 2.46 -38.61 -6.71
C ASP A 98 1.48 -39.65 -6.13
N ARG A 99 0.16 -39.35 -6.04
CA ARG A 99 -0.82 -40.34 -5.59
C ARG A 99 -1.02 -41.38 -6.69
N PRO A 100 -0.71 -42.66 -6.44
CA PRO A 100 -1.00 -43.70 -7.44
C PRO A 100 -2.50 -43.70 -7.72
N SER A 101 -2.89 -43.65 -8.99
CA SER A 101 -4.24 -43.99 -9.43
C SER A 101 -4.53 -45.40 -8.91
N ILE A 102 -5.25 -45.49 -7.80
CA ILE A 102 -5.80 -46.75 -7.34
C ILE A 102 -6.92 -47.05 -8.32
N ASP A 103 -6.55 -47.75 -9.39
CA ASP A 103 -7.48 -48.39 -10.31
C ASP A 103 -8.27 -49.43 -9.52
N THR A 104 -9.38 -49.01 -8.94
CA THR A 104 -10.41 -49.91 -8.41
C THR A 104 -11.12 -50.57 -9.59
N GLY A 105 -10.40 -51.43 -10.30
CA GLY A 105 -10.96 -52.35 -11.28
C GLY A 105 -11.85 -53.36 -10.56
N ARG A 106 -13.14 -53.31 -10.86
CA ARG A 106 -14.15 -54.29 -10.46
C ARG A 106 -14.91 -54.76 -11.69
#